data_AF-A0A835M9J8-F1
#
_entry.id   AF-A0A835M9J8-F1
#
_cell.length_a   1.000
_cell.length_b   1.000
_cell.length_c   1.000
_cell.angle_alpha   90.00
_cell.angle_beta   90.00
_cell.angle_gamma   90.00
#
_symmetry.space_group_name_H-M   'P 1'
#
loop_
_entity.id
_entity.type
_entity.pdbx_description
1 polymer ?
#
loop_
_entity_poly.entity_id
_entity_poly.type
_entity_poly.pdbx_seq_one_letter_code
_entity_poly.pdbx_strand_id
1 'polypeptide(L)'
;MKARLAGGHFRMINEKLYTCTGTEALDYFKDNPTLFDMYHTGYQEQMSNWPEKPVNVIIQWIKERSPYLVVVDFGCGDARLAKSVKNKVYSFDLVSNNPSVLQCDMANTPLDSSSVDIAVFCLSLMGTNFPSYLREAQRVLKPSGWLLIAEVKSRFDPKSGGADPNRFLKAVCKLGFSSVSKDFSNKMFLLFFFKKNEKQNSEEKEIEWPELKPFSRILAIVYHSALSWKKGNVASLYSATSDWMCAHRQKFVS
;
A
#
# COMPACT_ATOMS: atom_id res chain seq x y z
N MET A 1 0.64 -27.49 3.66
CA MET A 1 2.10 -27.24 3.60
C MET A 1 2.48 -26.28 2.46
N LYS A 2 2.02 -26.51 1.20
CA LYS A 2 2.28 -25.63 0.04
C LYS A 2 1.91 -24.15 0.23
N ALA A 3 0.70 -23.83 0.70
CA ALA A 3 0.28 -22.44 0.95
C ALA A 3 1.12 -21.71 2.02
N ARG A 4 1.64 -22.46 3.02
CA ARG A 4 2.47 -21.90 4.09
C ARG A 4 3.89 -21.56 3.60
N LEU A 5 4.40 -22.34 2.62
CA LEU A 5 5.67 -22.10 1.95
C LEU A 5 5.56 -20.92 0.95
N ALA A 6 4.48 -20.85 0.17
CA ALA A 6 4.22 -19.74 -0.75
C ALA A 6 4.17 -18.38 -0.02
N GLY A 7 3.43 -18.30 1.10
CA GLY A 7 3.41 -17.10 1.93
C GLY A 7 4.77 -16.78 2.60
N GLY A 8 5.62 -17.77 2.84
CA GLY A 8 6.99 -17.58 3.33
C GLY A 8 7.89 -16.93 2.29
N HIS A 9 7.88 -17.43 1.06
CA HIS A 9 8.64 -16.85 -0.05
C HIS A 9 8.18 -15.43 -0.38
N PHE A 10 6.87 -15.16 -0.42
CA PHE A 10 6.36 -13.81 -0.62
C PHE A 10 6.90 -12.84 0.44
N ARG A 11 6.88 -13.22 1.73
CA ARG A 11 7.39 -12.36 2.81
C ARG A 11 8.88 -12.04 2.63
N MET A 12 9.68 -13.04 2.28
CA MET A 12 11.12 -12.87 2.04
C MET A 12 11.39 -11.91 0.89
N ILE A 13 10.72 -12.10 -0.26
CA ILE A 13 10.84 -11.23 -1.43
C ILE A 13 10.40 -9.82 -1.07
N ASN A 14 9.23 -9.68 -0.44
CA ASN A 14 8.67 -8.39 -0.06
C ASN A 14 9.59 -7.63 0.90
N GLU A 15 10.16 -8.29 1.91
CA GLU A 15 11.13 -7.69 2.82
C GLU A 15 12.41 -7.22 2.09
N LYS A 16 12.92 -8.01 1.14
CA LYS A 16 14.05 -7.61 0.29
C LYS A 16 13.74 -6.33 -0.49
N LEU A 17 12.57 -6.24 -1.12
CA LEU A 17 12.16 -5.06 -1.90
C LEU A 17 12.00 -3.77 -1.07
N TYR A 18 11.82 -3.86 0.25
CA TYR A 18 11.81 -2.70 1.14
C TYR A 18 13.20 -2.32 1.67
N THR A 19 14.19 -3.20 1.53
CA THR A 19 15.53 -3.05 2.10
C THR A 19 16.62 -2.87 1.04
N CYS A 20 16.23 -2.71 -0.22
CA CYS A 20 17.13 -2.43 -1.33
C CYS A 20 16.66 -1.20 -2.13
N THR A 21 17.53 -0.72 -3.01
CA THR A 21 17.24 0.31 -4.01
C THR A 21 16.45 -0.28 -5.19
N GLY A 22 15.90 0.59 -6.04
CA GLY A 22 15.24 0.18 -7.29
C GLY A 22 16.17 -0.62 -8.21
N THR A 23 17.43 -0.19 -8.38
CA THR A 23 18.42 -0.91 -9.18
C THR A 23 18.69 -2.32 -8.66
N GLU A 24 18.89 -2.46 -7.34
CA GLU A 24 19.11 -3.78 -6.73
C GLU A 24 17.88 -4.69 -6.83
N ALA A 25 16.66 -4.13 -6.74
CA ALA A 25 15.43 -4.88 -6.95
C ALA A 25 15.30 -5.37 -8.41
N LEU A 26 15.74 -4.56 -9.37
CA LEU A 26 15.71 -4.91 -10.79
C LEU A 26 16.67 -6.07 -11.07
N ASP A 27 17.89 -5.99 -10.57
CA ASP A 27 18.89 -7.05 -10.74
C ASP A 27 18.42 -8.34 -10.06
N TYR A 28 17.81 -8.25 -8.86
CA TYR A 28 17.21 -9.38 -8.16
C TYR A 28 16.14 -10.11 -8.99
N PHE A 29 15.30 -9.39 -9.72
CA PHE A 29 14.29 -9.99 -10.59
C PHE A 29 14.86 -10.48 -11.94
N LYS A 30 15.90 -9.83 -12.48
CA LYS A 30 16.59 -10.30 -13.69
C LYS A 30 17.29 -11.64 -13.47
N ASP A 31 17.96 -11.78 -12.33
CA ASP A 31 18.69 -13.00 -11.97
C ASP A 31 17.75 -14.20 -11.80
N ASN A 32 16.50 -13.95 -11.39
CA ASN A 32 15.51 -15.01 -11.25
C ASN A 32 14.09 -14.51 -11.58
N PRO A 33 13.68 -14.57 -12.87
CA PRO A 33 12.39 -14.05 -13.32
C PRO A 33 11.18 -14.67 -12.62
N THR A 34 11.30 -15.92 -12.12
CA THR A 34 10.21 -16.58 -11.40
C THR A 34 9.85 -15.89 -10.08
N LEU A 35 10.78 -15.14 -9.48
CA LEU A 35 10.55 -14.37 -8.26
C LEU A 35 9.52 -13.26 -8.46
N PHE A 36 9.46 -12.69 -9.67
CA PHE A 36 8.47 -11.68 -10.03
C PHE A 36 7.06 -12.26 -9.98
N ASP A 37 6.83 -13.40 -10.63
CA ASP A 37 5.53 -14.07 -10.63
C ASP A 37 5.12 -14.53 -9.22
N MET A 38 6.09 -15.03 -8.44
CA MET A 38 5.87 -15.42 -7.04
C MET A 38 5.49 -14.22 -6.16
N TYR A 39 6.18 -13.09 -6.35
CA TYR A 39 5.86 -11.85 -5.65
C TYR A 39 4.44 -11.38 -5.96
N HIS A 40 4.07 -11.30 -7.24
CA HIS A 40 2.74 -10.85 -7.65
C HIS A 40 1.64 -11.81 -7.20
N THR A 41 1.85 -13.11 -7.29
CA THR A 41 0.89 -14.11 -6.79
C THR A 41 0.66 -13.92 -5.30
N GLY A 42 1.74 -13.83 -4.51
CA GLY A 42 1.66 -13.59 -3.08
C GLY A 42 0.99 -12.26 -2.75
N TYR A 43 1.32 -11.19 -3.47
CA TYR A 43 0.71 -9.87 -3.30
C TYR A 43 -0.81 -9.91 -3.55
N GLN A 44 -1.25 -10.55 -4.63
CA GLN A 44 -2.68 -10.68 -4.94
C GLN A 44 -3.43 -11.48 -3.88
N GLU A 45 -2.85 -12.57 -3.37
CA GLU A 45 -3.40 -13.33 -2.24
C GLU A 45 -3.50 -12.50 -0.96
N GLN A 46 -2.54 -11.61 -0.69
CA GLN A 46 -2.65 -10.70 0.46
C GLN A 46 -3.76 -9.67 0.26
N MET A 47 -3.83 -9.08 -0.93
CA MET A 47 -4.82 -8.07 -1.27
C MET A 47 -6.25 -8.62 -1.33
N SER A 48 -6.47 -9.90 -1.67
CA SER A 48 -7.81 -10.49 -1.73
C SER A 48 -8.52 -10.52 -0.37
N ASN A 49 -7.76 -10.47 0.73
CA ASN A 49 -8.29 -10.48 2.10
C ASN A 49 -8.62 -9.08 2.63
N TRP A 50 -8.33 -8.02 1.87
CA TRP A 50 -8.61 -6.66 2.31
C TRP A 50 -10.05 -6.29 1.96
N PRO A 51 -10.83 -5.73 2.91
CA PRO A 51 -12.23 -5.37 2.65
C PRO A 51 -12.35 -4.26 1.60
N GLU A 52 -11.33 -3.41 1.50
CA GLU A 52 -11.21 -2.34 0.52
C GLU A 52 -9.75 -2.22 0.10
N LYS A 53 -9.53 -2.01 -1.21
CA LYS A 53 -8.19 -1.83 -1.79
C LYS A 53 -7.95 -0.34 -2.07
N PRO A 54 -6.77 0.22 -1.75
CA PRO A 54 -6.50 1.65 -1.96
C PRO A 54 -6.66 2.08 -3.42
N VAL A 55 -6.30 1.21 -4.38
CA VAL A 55 -6.47 1.47 -5.81
C VAL A 55 -7.93 1.74 -6.19
N ASN A 56 -8.90 1.10 -5.52
CA ASN A 56 -10.32 1.33 -5.81
C ASN A 56 -10.76 2.73 -5.36
N VAL A 57 -10.27 3.18 -4.20
CA VAL A 57 -10.55 4.55 -3.70
C VAL A 57 -9.95 5.59 -4.65
N ILE A 58 -8.72 5.37 -5.10
CA ILE A 58 -8.04 6.25 -6.08
C ILE A 58 -8.78 6.27 -7.42
N ILE A 59 -9.19 5.10 -7.94
CA ILE A 59 -9.98 5.01 -9.18
C ILE A 59 -11.26 5.84 -9.06
N GLN A 60 -11.99 5.70 -7.94
CA GLN A 60 -13.23 6.43 -7.72
C GLN A 60 -12.97 7.94 -7.67
N TRP A 61 -11.95 8.36 -6.93
CA TRP A 61 -11.55 9.76 -6.83
C TRP A 61 -11.20 10.37 -8.21
N ILE A 62 -10.52 9.60 -9.08
CA ILE A 62 -10.17 10.06 -10.44
C ILE A 62 -11.41 10.14 -11.33
N LYS A 63 -12.35 9.19 -11.23
CA LYS A 63 -13.60 9.18 -12.01
C LYS A 63 -14.52 10.36 -11.72
N GLU A 64 -14.43 10.95 -10.53
CA GLU A 64 -15.18 12.14 -10.14
C GLU A 64 -14.60 13.44 -10.73
N ARG A 65 -13.53 13.34 -11.51
CA ARG A 65 -12.83 14.46 -12.14
C ARG A 65 -12.87 14.35 -13.66
N SER A 66 -12.33 15.37 -14.32
CA SER A 66 -12.29 15.41 -15.78
C SER A 66 -11.53 14.20 -16.35
N PRO A 67 -12.09 13.50 -17.36
CA PRO A 67 -11.42 12.40 -18.04
C PRO A 67 -10.23 12.87 -18.90
N TYR A 68 -10.07 14.18 -19.10
CA TYR A 68 -8.96 14.77 -19.86
C TYR A 68 -7.69 14.99 -19.03
N LEU A 69 -7.76 14.81 -17.71
CA LEU A 69 -6.58 14.88 -16.85
C LEU A 69 -5.65 13.71 -17.17
N VAL A 70 -4.37 14.01 -17.36
CA VAL A 70 -3.31 13.03 -17.62
C VAL A 70 -2.79 12.50 -16.29
N VAL A 71 -2.80 11.18 -16.14
CA VAL A 71 -2.39 10.48 -14.92
C VAL A 71 -1.06 9.78 -15.15
N VAL A 72 -0.21 9.77 -14.13
CA VAL A 72 0.93 8.85 -14.01
C VAL A 72 0.74 7.96 -12.79
N ASP A 73 0.95 6.66 -12.98
CA ASP A 73 0.87 5.61 -11.97
C ASP A 73 2.26 5.02 -11.74
N PHE A 74 2.89 5.42 -10.63
CA PHE A 74 4.23 5.01 -10.24
C PHE A 74 4.16 3.69 -9.48
N GLY A 75 4.79 2.62 -9.99
CA GLY A 75 4.69 1.27 -9.43
C GLY A 75 3.30 0.68 -9.65
N CYS A 76 2.86 0.68 -10.91
CA CYS A 76 1.49 0.39 -11.32
C CYS A 76 1.11 -1.12 -11.30
N GLY A 77 2.08 -2.02 -11.13
CA GLY A 77 1.90 -3.46 -11.14
C GLY A 77 1.24 -3.97 -12.42
N ASP A 78 0.00 -4.46 -12.28
CA ASP A 78 -0.80 -5.01 -13.39
C ASP A 78 -1.56 -3.94 -14.21
N ALA A 79 -1.27 -2.66 -13.95
CA ALA A 79 -1.93 -1.49 -14.53
C ALA A 79 -3.45 -1.45 -14.30
N ARG A 80 -3.90 -1.92 -13.12
CA ARG A 80 -5.33 -1.88 -12.76
C ARG A 80 -5.93 -0.48 -12.83
N LEU A 81 -5.19 0.56 -12.47
CA LEU A 81 -5.66 1.94 -12.55
C LEU A 81 -5.99 2.31 -13.99
N ALA A 82 -5.04 2.14 -14.91
CA ALA A 82 -5.20 2.43 -16.33
C ALA A 82 -6.39 1.69 -16.96
N LYS A 83 -6.61 0.43 -16.58
CA LYS A 83 -7.74 -0.39 -17.05
C LYS A 83 -9.11 0.09 -16.55
N SER A 84 -9.14 0.90 -15.49
CA SER A 84 -10.36 1.22 -14.75
C SER A 84 -10.88 2.64 -14.98
N VAL A 85 -10.12 3.50 -15.66
CA VAL A 85 -10.45 4.91 -15.89
C VAL A 85 -10.42 5.26 -17.37
N LYS A 86 -11.08 6.36 -17.76
CA LYS A 86 -11.07 6.86 -19.15
C LYS A 86 -9.87 7.79 -19.44
N ASN A 87 -9.18 8.22 -18.39
CA ASN A 87 -8.03 9.10 -18.47
C ASN A 87 -6.89 8.46 -19.25
N LYS A 88 -6.05 9.30 -19.88
CA LYS A 88 -4.73 8.86 -20.33
C LYS A 88 -3.88 8.57 -19.09
N VAL A 89 -3.42 7.33 -18.95
CA VAL A 89 -2.58 6.89 -17.83
C VAL A 89 -1.23 6.42 -18.34
N TYR A 90 -0.15 7.04 -17.86
CA TYR A 90 1.20 6.50 -17.98
C TYR A 90 1.45 5.54 -16.83
N SER A 91 1.71 4.27 -17.15
CA SER A 91 1.91 3.22 -16.16
C SER A 91 3.38 2.82 -16.14
N PHE A 92 4.05 3.05 -15.01
CA PHE A 92 5.45 2.70 -14.81
C PHE A 92 5.59 1.61 -13.75
N ASP A 93 6.43 0.62 -14.00
CA ASP A 93 6.84 -0.36 -13.00
C ASP A 93 8.28 -0.79 -13.28
N LEU A 94 8.95 -1.35 -12.28
CA LEU A 94 10.31 -1.84 -12.42
C LEU A 94 10.36 -3.08 -13.32
N VAL A 95 9.34 -3.94 -13.21
CA VAL A 95 9.16 -5.15 -14.01
C VAL A 95 7.68 -5.32 -14.32
N SER A 96 7.32 -5.73 -15.55
CA SER A 96 5.93 -5.99 -15.89
C SER A 96 5.75 -6.98 -17.02
N ASN A 97 4.76 -7.87 -16.89
CA ASN A 97 4.31 -8.74 -17.97
C ASN A 97 3.20 -8.08 -18.82
N ASN A 98 2.80 -6.85 -18.51
CA ASN A 98 1.76 -6.12 -19.24
C ASN A 98 2.39 -5.18 -20.28
N PRO A 99 2.12 -5.35 -21.59
CA PRO A 99 2.76 -4.54 -22.65
C PRO A 99 2.37 -3.06 -22.61
N SER A 100 1.31 -2.70 -21.89
CA SER A 100 0.91 -1.30 -21.68
C SER A 100 1.68 -0.61 -20.54
N VAL A 101 2.52 -1.34 -19.80
CA VAL A 101 3.37 -0.81 -18.73
C VAL A 101 4.75 -0.55 -19.30
N LEU A 102 5.26 0.67 -19.07
CA LEU A 102 6.64 0.99 -19.40
C LEU A 102 7.53 0.56 -18.24
N GLN A 103 8.45 -0.36 -18.52
CA GLN A 103 9.42 -0.84 -17.55
C GLN A 103 10.53 0.20 -17.34
N CYS A 104 10.61 0.80 -16.15
CA CYS A 104 11.68 1.73 -15.79
C CYS A 104 11.84 1.90 -14.28
N ASP A 105 12.99 2.43 -13.85
CA ASP A 105 13.10 2.99 -12.50
C ASP A 105 12.23 4.25 -12.43
N MET A 106 11.26 4.21 -11.53
CA MET A 106 10.29 5.28 -11.35
C MET A 106 10.88 6.53 -10.67
N ALA A 107 12.17 6.50 -10.27
CA ALA A 107 12.96 7.68 -9.90
C ALA A 107 13.33 8.56 -11.10
N ASN A 108 13.30 8.02 -12.33
CA ASN A 108 13.68 8.74 -13.54
C ASN A 108 12.85 8.26 -14.73
N THR A 109 11.64 8.82 -14.85
CA THR A 109 10.69 8.48 -15.90
C THR A 109 11.02 9.22 -17.20
N PRO A 110 10.65 8.66 -18.38
CA PRO A 110 10.85 9.32 -19.67
C PRO A 110 9.87 10.48 -19.93
N LEU A 111 9.12 10.94 -18.92
CA LEU A 111 8.15 12.03 -19.08
C LEU A 111 8.83 13.39 -19.01
N ASP A 112 8.30 14.35 -19.74
CA ASP A 112 8.72 15.75 -19.64
C ASP A 112 8.30 16.35 -18.28
N SER A 113 9.03 17.36 -17.85
CA SER A 113 8.69 18.14 -16.65
C SER A 113 7.35 18.85 -16.85
N SER A 114 6.52 18.90 -15.82
CA SER A 114 5.18 19.53 -15.87
C SER A 114 4.27 19.01 -17.01
N SER A 115 4.31 17.70 -17.28
CA SER A 115 3.54 17.05 -18.36
C SER A 115 2.25 16.37 -17.89
N VAL A 116 2.08 16.11 -16.60
CA VAL A 116 0.93 15.36 -16.04
C VAL A 116 0.14 16.15 -15.01
N ASP A 117 -1.14 15.80 -14.86
CA ASP A 117 -2.09 16.48 -13.96
C ASP A 117 -2.24 15.75 -12.61
N ILE A 118 -2.06 14.43 -12.60
CA ILE A 118 -2.24 13.56 -11.43
C ILE A 118 -1.09 12.56 -11.36
N ALA A 119 -0.41 12.47 -10.22
CA ALA A 119 0.58 11.44 -9.90
C ALA A 119 0.07 10.55 -8.77
N VAL A 120 0.22 9.24 -8.95
CA VAL A 120 -0.27 8.24 -8.00
C VAL A 120 0.88 7.35 -7.54
N PHE A 121 1.00 7.19 -6.22
CA PHE A 121 1.73 6.09 -5.60
C PHE A 121 0.74 5.25 -4.80
N CYS A 122 0.44 4.04 -5.29
CA CYS A 122 -0.52 3.15 -4.64
C CYS A 122 0.20 1.89 -4.12
N LEU A 123 0.61 1.93 -2.85
CA LEU A 123 1.42 0.90 -2.18
C LEU A 123 2.80 0.69 -2.83
N SER A 124 3.34 1.74 -3.45
CA SER A 124 4.52 1.67 -4.32
C SER A 124 5.72 2.49 -3.82
N LEU A 125 5.65 3.19 -2.68
CA LEU A 125 6.82 3.85 -2.09
C LEU A 125 7.76 2.82 -1.40
N MET A 126 8.23 1.86 -2.18
CA MET A 126 9.11 0.77 -1.77
C MET A 126 10.58 1.19 -1.87
N GLY A 127 11.48 0.45 -1.21
CA GLY A 127 12.91 0.77 -1.21
C GLY A 127 13.32 2.01 -0.40
N THR A 128 14.62 2.11 -0.16
CA THR A 128 15.22 3.14 0.72
C THR A 128 15.32 4.51 0.03
N ASN A 129 15.35 4.53 -1.30
CA ASN A 129 15.44 5.73 -2.13
C ASN A 129 14.09 6.34 -2.51
N PHE A 130 12.99 6.01 -1.79
CA PHE A 130 11.66 6.57 -2.08
C PHE A 130 11.58 8.10 -2.19
N PRO A 131 12.44 8.91 -1.51
CA PRO A 131 12.44 10.36 -1.72
C PRO A 131 12.75 10.78 -3.16
N SER A 132 13.50 9.95 -3.91
CA SER A 132 13.78 10.21 -5.34
C SER A 132 12.50 10.08 -6.19
N TYR A 133 11.62 9.12 -5.87
CA TYR A 133 10.35 8.95 -6.57
C TYR A 133 9.41 10.13 -6.35
N LEU A 134 9.38 10.67 -5.13
CA LEU A 134 8.59 11.86 -4.82
C LEU A 134 9.13 13.11 -5.53
N ARG A 135 10.46 13.25 -5.66
CA ARG A 135 11.08 14.30 -6.48
C ARG A 135 10.71 14.14 -7.95
N GLU A 136 10.67 12.91 -8.45
CA GLU A 136 10.27 12.66 -9.83
C GLU A 136 8.80 13.01 -10.06
N ALA A 137 7.91 12.64 -9.14
CA ALA A 137 6.51 13.08 -9.17
C ALA A 137 6.39 14.62 -9.14
N GLN A 138 7.20 15.29 -8.32
CA GLN A 138 7.26 16.76 -8.30
C GLN A 138 7.71 17.31 -9.65
N ARG A 139 8.71 16.70 -10.32
CA ARG A 139 9.21 17.15 -11.62
C ARG A 139 8.13 17.04 -12.71
N VAL A 140 7.48 15.88 -12.82
CA VAL A 140 6.51 15.61 -13.90
C VAL A 140 5.16 16.30 -13.70
N LEU A 141 4.74 16.55 -12.45
CA LEU A 141 3.47 17.22 -12.18
C LEU A 141 3.46 18.67 -12.64
N LYS A 142 2.36 19.11 -13.26
CA LYS A 142 2.08 20.53 -13.49
C LYS A 142 1.90 21.29 -12.16
N PRO A 143 2.15 22.61 -12.13
CA PRO A 143 1.71 23.45 -11.03
C PRO A 143 0.24 23.20 -10.68
N SER A 144 -0.09 23.15 -9.40
CA SER A 144 -1.44 22.81 -8.91
C SER A 144 -1.95 21.40 -9.26
N GLY A 145 -1.11 20.55 -9.87
CA GLY A 145 -1.37 19.14 -10.11
C GLY A 145 -1.44 18.32 -8.83
N TRP A 146 -2.08 17.16 -8.90
CA TRP A 146 -2.40 16.33 -7.74
C TRP A 146 -1.36 15.23 -7.50
N LEU A 147 -0.97 15.04 -6.25
CA LEU A 147 -0.20 13.89 -5.79
C LEU A 147 -1.05 13.08 -4.82
N LEU A 148 -1.30 11.83 -5.16
CA LEU A 148 -2.09 10.87 -4.39
C LEU A 148 -1.15 9.78 -3.88
N ILE A 149 -1.12 9.57 -2.58
CA ILE A 149 -0.29 8.53 -1.96
C ILE A 149 -1.19 7.64 -1.10
N ALA A 150 -1.15 6.34 -1.38
CA ALA A 150 -1.74 5.32 -0.53
C ALA A 150 -0.65 4.38 -0.03
N GLU A 151 -0.56 4.16 1.28
CA GLU A 151 0.47 3.30 1.87
C GLU A 151 -0.07 2.46 3.02
N VAL A 152 0.55 1.31 3.26
CA VAL A 152 0.11 0.41 4.34
C VAL A 152 0.25 1.10 5.69
N LYS A 153 -0.80 1.04 6.51
CA LYS A 153 -0.89 1.74 7.80
C LYS A 153 0.23 1.37 8.77
N SER A 154 0.66 0.12 8.79
CA SER A 154 1.76 -0.33 9.66
C SER A 154 3.13 0.27 9.32
N ARG A 155 3.31 0.82 8.10
CA ARG A 155 4.53 1.57 7.75
C ARG A 155 4.58 2.93 8.45
N PHE A 156 3.41 3.41 8.91
CA PHE A 156 3.18 4.71 9.52
C PHE A 156 2.65 4.59 10.96
N ASP A 157 3.07 3.55 11.68
CA ASP A 157 2.70 3.35 13.08
C ASP A 157 3.93 3.46 14.00
N PRO A 158 4.17 4.62 14.63
CA PRO A 158 5.29 4.83 15.54
C PRO A 158 5.35 3.82 16.69
N LYS A 159 4.21 3.27 17.13
CA LYS A 159 4.16 2.29 18.21
C LYS A 159 4.77 0.95 17.83
N SER A 160 4.84 0.66 16.53
CA SER A 160 5.46 -0.55 16.01
C SER A 160 6.75 -0.27 15.23
N GLY A 161 7.35 0.91 15.38
CA GLY A 161 8.58 1.33 14.70
C GLY A 161 8.37 1.80 13.26
N GLY A 162 7.13 2.13 12.87
CA GLY A 162 6.82 2.83 11.62
C GLY A 162 7.02 4.34 11.73
N ALA A 163 6.96 5.03 10.59
CA ALA A 163 7.05 6.48 10.52
C ALA A 163 5.88 7.18 11.22
N ASP A 164 6.08 8.39 11.73
CA ASP A 164 4.95 9.26 12.08
C ASP A 164 4.33 9.81 10.78
N PRO A 165 3.03 9.56 10.51
CA PRO A 165 2.38 10.03 9.29
C PRO A 165 2.38 11.56 9.18
N ASN A 166 2.40 12.29 10.29
CA ASN A 166 2.49 13.76 10.26
C ASN A 166 3.92 14.25 9.97
N ARG A 167 4.96 13.51 10.37
CA ARG A 167 6.35 13.81 9.94
C ARG A 167 6.51 13.60 8.45
N PHE A 168 5.95 12.51 7.92
CA PHE A 168 5.94 12.25 6.48
C PHE A 168 5.20 13.34 5.71
N LEU A 169 3.99 13.73 6.16
CA LEU A 169 3.24 14.83 5.57
C LEU A 169 4.06 16.13 5.54
N LYS A 170 4.75 16.47 6.64
CA LYS A 170 5.62 17.66 6.69
C LYS A 170 6.80 17.57 5.70
N ALA A 171 7.41 16.39 5.55
CA ALA A 171 8.49 16.17 4.59
C ALA A 171 8.00 16.35 3.14
N VAL A 172 6.83 15.78 2.79
CA VAL A 172 6.20 15.98 1.47
C VAL A 172 5.85 17.46 1.26
N CYS A 173 5.39 18.18 2.29
CA CYS A 173 5.15 19.61 2.16
C CYS A 173 6.44 20.41 1.91
N LYS A 174 7.54 20.09 2.61
CA LYS A 174 8.86 20.70 2.39
C LYS A 174 9.38 20.46 0.97
N LEU A 175 9.03 19.33 0.36
CA LEU A 175 9.39 19.02 -1.03
C LEU A 175 8.72 19.97 -2.05
N GLY A 176 7.69 20.72 -1.67
CA GLY A 176 6.99 21.64 -2.60
C GLY A 176 5.56 21.23 -2.91
N PHE A 177 4.93 20.52 -1.98
CA PHE A 177 3.52 20.17 -2.02
C PHE A 177 2.75 20.85 -0.89
N SER A 178 1.43 20.93 -1.03
CA SER A 178 0.50 21.36 0.00
C SER A 178 -0.50 20.24 0.27
N SER A 179 -0.63 19.85 1.54
CA SER A 179 -1.64 18.86 1.97
C SER A 179 -3.04 19.42 1.77
N VAL A 180 -3.87 18.72 0.99
CA VAL A 180 -5.28 19.07 0.78
C VAL A 180 -6.18 18.26 1.71
N SER A 181 -5.96 16.94 1.78
CA SER A 181 -6.70 16.05 2.68
C SER A 181 -5.89 14.80 2.98
N LYS A 182 -6.31 14.08 4.03
CA LYS A 182 -5.73 12.80 4.44
C LYS A 182 -6.81 11.94 5.08
N ASP A 183 -6.73 10.63 4.89
CA ASP A 183 -7.62 9.67 5.53
C ASP A 183 -6.81 8.56 6.21
N PHE A 184 -6.91 8.53 7.53
CA PHE A 184 -6.25 7.54 8.39
C PHE A 184 -7.25 6.58 9.06
N SER A 185 -8.52 6.63 8.67
CA SER A 185 -9.61 5.85 9.26
C SER A 185 -9.56 4.37 8.86
N ASN A 186 -9.10 4.06 7.63
CA ASN A 186 -8.98 2.71 7.15
C ASN A 186 -8.01 1.90 8.04
N LYS A 187 -8.32 0.61 8.25
CA LYS A 187 -7.53 -0.28 9.12
C LYS A 187 -6.25 -0.77 8.45
N MET A 188 -6.20 -0.76 7.12
CA MET A 188 -5.15 -1.40 6.33
C MET A 188 -4.19 -0.40 5.70
N PHE A 189 -4.67 0.75 5.25
CA PHE A 189 -3.87 1.77 4.58
C PHE A 189 -4.20 3.19 5.05
N LEU A 190 -3.31 4.12 4.74
CA LEU A 190 -3.50 5.56 4.86
C LEU A 190 -3.60 6.16 3.46
N LEU A 191 -4.36 7.25 3.33
CA LEU A 191 -4.42 8.06 2.12
C LEU A 191 -3.94 9.47 2.41
N PHE A 192 -3.19 10.02 1.47
CA PHE A 192 -2.78 11.41 1.46
C PHE A 192 -3.07 12.02 0.08
N PHE A 193 -3.63 13.22 0.09
CA PHE A 193 -3.93 13.99 -1.11
C PHE A 193 -3.24 15.35 -1.01
N PHE A 194 -2.37 15.63 -1.97
CA PHE A 194 -1.60 16.85 -2.04
C PHE A 194 -1.81 17.57 -3.38
N LYS A 195 -1.50 18.86 -3.40
CA LYS A 195 -1.28 19.62 -4.62
C LYS A 195 0.16 20.11 -4.71
N LYS A 196 0.75 20.08 -5.91
CA LYS A 196 2.03 20.72 -6.18
C LYS A 196 1.88 22.24 -6.05
N ASN A 197 2.80 22.89 -5.36
CA ASN A 197 2.78 24.34 -5.17
C ASN A 197 3.01 25.08 -6.52
N GLU A 198 2.41 26.26 -6.67
CA GLU A 198 2.53 27.05 -7.92
C GLU A 198 3.94 27.59 -8.16
N LYS A 199 4.60 28.02 -7.07
CA LYS A 199 5.99 28.47 -7.08
C LYS A 199 6.82 27.49 -6.27
N GLN A 200 7.94 27.06 -6.85
CA GLN A 200 8.96 26.34 -6.08
C GLN A 200 9.75 27.37 -5.29
N ASN A 201 9.95 27.12 -3.99
CA ASN A 201 10.93 27.89 -3.23
C ASN A 201 12.31 27.50 -3.77
N SER A 202 13.09 28.51 -4.17
CA SER A 202 14.42 28.34 -4.77
C SER A 202 15.50 27.87 -3.79
N GLU A 203 15.17 27.73 -2.51
CA GLU A 203 16.06 27.16 -1.50
C GLU A 203 15.85 25.63 -1.46
N GLU A 204 16.82 24.88 -1.98
CA GLU A 204 16.95 23.45 -1.70
C GLU A 204 17.16 23.26 -0.18
N LYS A 205 16.06 23.06 0.55
CA LYS A 205 16.13 22.72 1.96
C LYS A 205 16.37 21.23 2.07
N GLU A 206 17.38 20.85 2.82
CA GLU A 206 17.58 19.46 3.22
C GLU A 206 16.31 18.95 3.90
N ILE A 207 15.73 17.88 3.34
CA ILE A 207 14.50 17.27 3.85
C ILE A 207 14.89 16.04 4.66
N GLU A 208 14.67 16.11 5.96
CA GLU A 208 14.72 14.95 6.83
C GLU A 208 13.49 14.06 6.54
N TRP A 209 13.71 12.97 5.82
CA TRP A 209 12.67 11.99 5.49
C TRP A 209 12.54 10.96 6.61
N PRO A 210 11.31 10.65 7.09
CA PRO A 210 11.14 9.55 8.03
C PRO A 210 11.39 8.23 7.30
N GLU A 211 12.07 7.31 7.98
CA GLU A 211 12.22 5.95 7.47
C GLU A 211 10.88 5.23 7.44
N LEU A 212 10.54 4.69 6.27
CA LEU A 212 9.31 3.92 6.09
C LEU A 212 9.60 2.46 6.37
N LYS A 213 9.09 1.96 7.50
CA LYS A 213 9.27 0.57 7.91
C LYS A 213 8.94 -0.41 6.76
N PRO A 214 9.78 -1.43 6.53
CA PRO A 214 9.45 -2.54 5.63
C PRO A 214 8.13 -3.19 5.99
N PHE A 215 7.33 -3.56 5.00
CA PHE A 215 6.12 -4.32 5.24
C PHE A 215 6.46 -5.81 5.47
N SER A 216 7.00 -6.15 6.64
CA SER A 216 7.42 -7.54 6.94
C SER A 216 6.40 -8.36 7.73
N ARG A 217 5.33 -7.73 8.28
CA ARG A 217 4.34 -8.40 9.14
C ARG A 217 2.90 -8.20 8.67
N ILE A 218 2.34 -9.22 8.03
CA ILE A 218 0.87 -9.41 7.93
C ILE A 218 0.32 -10.19 9.14
N LEU A 219 1.17 -10.53 10.11
CA LEU A 219 0.74 -11.20 11.34
C LEU A 219 0.53 -10.19 12.47
N ALA A 220 -0.65 -9.55 12.50
CA ALA A 220 -1.23 -9.12 13.78
C ALA A 220 -2.76 -8.88 13.71
N ILE A 221 -3.31 -8.24 12.68
CA ILE A 221 -4.71 -7.77 12.77
C ILE A 221 -5.74 -8.81 12.30
N VAL A 222 -5.45 -9.63 11.28
CA VAL A 222 -6.43 -10.62 10.80
C VAL A 222 -6.42 -11.90 11.66
N TYR A 223 -5.26 -12.29 12.19
CA TYR A 223 -5.14 -13.52 12.97
C TYR A 223 -5.55 -13.39 14.45
N HIS A 224 -5.36 -12.22 15.10
CA HIS A 224 -5.81 -12.08 16.50
C HIS A 224 -7.34 -11.97 16.61
N SER A 225 -8.03 -11.37 15.63
CA SER A 225 -9.50 -11.34 15.61
C SER A 225 -10.09 -12.73 15.35
N ALA A 226 -9.47 -13.53 14.47
CA ALA A 226 -9.92 -14.89 14.19
C ALA A 226 -9.59 -15.88 15.34
N LEU A 227 -8.49 -15.67 16.06
CA LEU A 227 -8.12 -16.48 17.23
C LEU A 227 -8.89 -16.09 18.49
N SER A 228 -9.22 -14.81 18.72
CA SER A 228 -10.13 -14.42 19.80
C SER A 228 -11.57 -14.89 19.53
N TRP A 229 -12.01 -14.94 18.28
CA TRP A 229 -13.34 -15.48 17.94
C TRP A 229 -13.38 -17.01 18.05
N LYS A 230 -12.31 -17.73 17.71
CA LYS A 230 -12.22 -19.18 17.92
C LYS A 230 -11.92 -19.60 19.37
N LYS A 231 -11.26 -18.77 20.18
CA LYS A 231 -11.03 -19.06 21.62
C LYS A 231 -12.23 -18.66 22.49
N GLY A 232 -13.07 -17.72 22.04
CA GLY A 232 -14.28 -17.30 22.77
C GLY A 232 -15.46 -18.27 22.70
N ASN A 233 -15.44 -19.26 21.80
CA ASN A 233 -16.58 -20.15 21.55
C ASN A 233 -16.31 -21.66 21.80
N VAL A 234 -15.22 -22.00 22.50
CA VAL A 234 -14.94 -23.38 22.94
C VAL A 234 -15.02 -23.53 24.47
N ALA A 235 -15.23 -22.43 25.21
CA ALA A 235 -15.36 -22.45 26.67
C ALA A 235 -16.82 -22.39 27.19
N SER A 236 -17.83 -22.28 26.32
CA SER A 236 -19.25 -22.19 26.75
C SER A 236 -20.13 -23.37 26.32
N LEU A 237 -19.55 -24.47 25.84
CA LEU A 237 -20.31 -25.66 25.42
C LEU A 237 -20.01 -26.93 26.25
N TYR A 238 -19.33 -26.78 27.39
CA TYR A 238 -19.07 -27.89 28.33
C TYR A 238 -19.56 -27.64 29.77
N SER A 239 -20.48 -26.69 29.99
CA SER A 239 -21.11 -26.48 31.30
C SER A 239 -22.64 -26.35 31.26
N ALA A 240 -23.29 -26.80 30.18
CA ALA A 240 -24.75 -26.67 30.01
C ALA A 240 -25.47 -28.00 29.72
N THR A 241 -24.87 -29.14 30.10
CA THR A 241 -25.52 -30.46 30.05
C THR A 241 -25.46 -31.22 31.38
N SER A 242 -25.12 -30.56 32.48
CA SER A 242 -25.13 -31.14 33.84
C SER A 242 -26.21 -30.58 34.77
N ASP A 243 -26.94 -29.53 34.37
CA ASP A 243 -27.96 -28.87 35.23
C ASP A 243 -29.41 -29.10 34.79
N TRP A 244 -29.66 -29.96 33.79
CA TRP A 244 -31.02 -30.34 33.39
C TRP A 244 -31.46 -31.74 33.89
N MET A 245 -30.56 -32.52 34.49
CA MET A 245 -30.86 -33.85 35.05
C MET A 245 -30.99 -33.91 36.59
N CYS A 246 -30.94 -32.76 37.30
CA CYS A 246 -31.06 -32.72 38.77
C CYS A 246 -32.38 -32.12 39.31
N ALA A 247 -33.34 -31.73 38.46
CA ALA A 247 -34.53 -31.00 38.92
C ALA A 247 -35.87 -31.78 38.90
N HIS A 248 -35.92 -33.07 38.53
CA HIS A 248 -37.20 -33.82 38.48
C HIS A 248 -37.07 -35.31 38.90
N ARG A 249 -36.66 -35.58 40.15
CA ARG A 249 -36.89 -36.90 40.75
C ARG A 249 -36.90 -36.86 42.28
N GLN A 250 -37.96 -36.31 42.89
CA GLN A 250 -38.40 -36.68 44.25
C GLN A 250 -39.86 -36.26 44.49
N LYS A 251 -40.78 -37.02 43.89
CA LYS A 251 -42.11 -37.30 44.44
C LYS A 251 -42.42 -38.74 44.06
N PHE A 252 -42.10 -39.67 44.95
CA PHE A 252 -42.85 -40.91 45.20
C PHE A 252 -42.15 -41.66 46.33
N VAL A 253 -42.97 -42.18 47.25
CA VAL A 253 -42.70 -43.09 48.38
C VAL A 253 -42.58 -42.41 49.77
N SER A 254 -43.69 -42.63 50.51
CA SER A 254 -44.00 -42.53 51.94
C SER A 254 -43.79 -41.20 52.65
#